data_AF-A0A9P1HK06-F1
#
_entry.id   AF-A0A9P1HK06-F1
#
_cell.length_a   1.000
_cell.length_b   1.000
_cell.length_c   1.000
_cell.angle_alpha   90.00
_cell.angle_beta   90.00
_cell.angle_gamma   90.00
#
_symmetry.space_group_name_H-M   'P 1'
#
loop_
_entity.id
_entity.type
_entity.pdbx_description
1 polymer ?
#
loop_
_entity_poly.entity_id
_entity_poly.type
_entity_poly.pdbx_seq_one_letter_code
_entity_poly.pdbx_strand_id
1 'polypeptide(L)'
;MDKQSSESGIDTMHGSSDTGSSCYQSYTEMTAEQEFFLYELETTDSNSMGLVLRAIYDCGDVNKFTRALEHRIQQYNKNIERVCTFHYKEFVESMKVLLELRKQCDDIKNKSVTIDEEIQRESIDIAKKNQEILKYR
;
A
#
# COMPACT_ATOMS: atom_id res chain seq x y z
N MET A 1 27.14 34.52 48.08
CA MET A 1 26.03 34.06 48.91
C MET A 1 24.98 33.54 47.95
N ASP A 2 25.09 32.26 47.57
CA ASP A 2 24.37 31.10 48.16
C ASP A 2 23.03 30.92 47.44
N LYS A 3 22.91 29.98 46.51
CA LYS A 3 22.57 28.54 46.63
C LYS A 3 21.17 28.34 46.00
N GLN A 4 21.06 27.66 44.87
CA GLN A 4 20.88 26.20 44.70
C GLN A 4 19.44 25.70 44.98
N SER A 5 18.99 24.86 44.04
CA SER A 5 17.97 23.79 44.13
C SER A 5 16.55 24.09 43.63
N SER A 6 16.21 23.47 42.49
CA SER A 6 15.34 22.28 42.52
C SER A 6 15.32 21.60 41.14
N GLU A 7 16.05 20.49 41.03
CA GLU A 7 15.83 19.43 40.04
C GLU A 7 14.53 18.68 40.39
N SER A 8 13.77 18.30 39.37
CA SER A 8 12.83 17.17 39.47
C SER A 8 13.06 16.25 38.28
N GLY A 9 13.81 15.17 38.53
CA GLY A 9 13.89 14.02 37.64
C GLY A 9 12.54 13.33 37.55
N ILE A 10 12.17 12.94 36.34
CA ILE A 10 11.15 11.91 36.11
C ILE A 10 11.84 10.82 35.31
N ASP A 11 12.31 9.81 36.03
CA ASP A 11 12.51 8.47 35.50
C ASP A 11 11.15 7.93 35.04
N THR A 12 11.11 7.30 33.87
CA THR A 12 10.56 5.94 33.68
C THR A 12 10.83 5.50 32.25
N MET A 13 11.87 4.70 32.09
CA MET A 13 12.02 3.78 30.96
C MET A 13 11.18 2.54 31.28
N HIS A 14 10.11 2.28 30.52
CA HIS A 14 9.52 0.95 30.44
C HIS A 14 9.03 0.70 29.02
N GLY A 15 9.59 -0.35 28.42
CA GLY A 15 9.34 -0.73 27.03
C GLY A 15 7.88 -1.04 26.78
N SER A 16 7.34 -0.48 25.71
CA SER A 16 6.18 -1.07 25.06
C SER A 16 6.71 -1.97 23.96
N SER A 17 6.85 -3.24 24.33
CA SER A 17 6.84 -4.34 23.38
C SER A 17 5.56 -4.20 22.56
N ASP A 18 5.70 -3.95 21.26
CA ASP A 18 4.68 -4.32 20.27
C ASP A 18 4.59 -5.84 20.26
N THR A 19 4.00 -6.38 21.33
CA THR A 19 3.42 -7.71 21.28
C THR A 19 2.36 -7.61 20.21
N GLY A 20 2.66 -8.16 19.05
CA GLY A 20 1.68 -8.45 18.02
C GLY A 20 0.52 -9.10 18.74
N SER A 21 -0.55 -8.31 18.92
CA SER A 21 -1.80 -8.79 19.46
C SER A 21 -2.34 -9.70 18.38
N SER A 22 -1.87 -10.96 18.41
CA SER A 22 -2.61 -12.09 17.92
C SER A 22 -3.88 -12.08 18.75
N CYS A 23 -4.84 -11.25 18.34
CA CYS A 23 -6.23 -11.47 18.60
C CYS A 23 -6.45 -12.91 18.17
N TYR A 24 -6.49 -13.81 19.15
CA TYR A 24 -6.97 -15.17 18.98
C TYR A 24 -8.42 -15.00 18.58
N GLN A 25 -8.61 -14.79 17.28
CA GLN A 25 -9.90 -14.77 16.64
C GLN A 25 -10.45 -16.14 16.97
N SER A 26 -11.52 -16.16 17.75
CA SER A 26 -12.25 -17.38 18.04
C SER A 26 -12.80 -17.84 16.70
N TYR A 27 -12.01 -18.64 15.98
CA TYR A 27 -12.47 -19.33 14.80
C TYR A 27 -13.57 -20.24 15.34
N THR A 28 -14.79 -20.01 14.89
CA THR A 28 -15.84 -21.01 15.04
C THR A 28 -15.25 -22.27 14.41
N GLU A 29 -14.84 -23.23 15.23
CA GLU A 29 -14.09 -24.40 14.77
C GLU A 29 -15.01 -25.16 13.83
N MET A 30 -14.68 -25.07 12.53
CA MET A 30 -15.49 -25.62 11.46
C MET A 30 -15.14 -27.09 11.34
N THR A 31 -16.15 -27.97 11.26
CA THR A 31 -15.88 -29.39 11.09
C THR A 31 -15.31 -29.65 9.70
N ALA A 32 -14.47 -30.68 9.56
CA ALA A 32 -13.92 -31.09 8.26
C ALA A 32 -15.01 -31.33 7.19
N GLU A 33 -16.18 -31.83 7.61
CA GLU A 33 -17.35 -31.97 6.73
C GLU A 33 -17.90 -30.62 6.23
N GLN A 34 -17.93 -29.60 7.08
CA GLN A 34 -18.38 -28.26 6.70
C GLN A 34 -17.38 -27.60 5.74
N GLU A 35 -16.08 -27.76 6.01
CA GLU A 35 -15.02 -27.30 5.11
C GLU A 35 -15.11 -27.99 3.75
N PHE A 36 -15.34 -29.31 3.74
CA PHE A 36 -15.52 -30.09 2.52
C PHE A 36 -16.70 -29.58 1.69
N PHE A 37 -17.88 -29.42 2.29
CA PHE A 37 -19.05 -28.92 1.57
C PHE A 37 -18.88 -27.48 1.07
N LEU A 38 -18.23 -26.61 1.85
CA LEU A 38 -17.93 -25.25 1.38
C LEU A 38 -16.95 -25.25 0.23
N TYR A 39 -15.89 -26.07 0.29
CA TYR A 39 -14.94 -26.22 -0.81
C TYR A 39 -15.62 -26.75 -2.07
N GLU A 40 -16.47 -27.77 -1.95
CA GLU A 40 -17.25 -28.29 -3.07
C GLU A 40 -18.15 -27.20 -3.65
N LEU A 41 -18.86 -26.42 -2.83
CA LEU A 41 -19.67 -25.29 -3.35
C LEU A 41 -18.82 -24.19 -4.01
N GLU A 42 -17.60 -23.96 -3.54
CA GLU A 42 -16.68 -22.94 -4.10
C GLU A 42 -16.05 -23.38 -5.43
N THR A 43 -15.95 -24.69 -5.67
CA THR A 43 -15.23 -25.25 -6.83
C THR A 43 -16.12 -25.96 -7.85
N THR A 44 -17.34 -26.32 -7.47
CA THR A 44 -18.31 -27.01 -8.34
C THR A 44 -18.97 -26.04 -9.32
N ASP A 45 -19.10 -26.48 -10.57
CA ASP A 45 -19.87 -25.76 -11.59
C ASP A 45 -21.33 -25.54 -11.16
N SER A 46 -21.91 -24.39 -11.53
CA SER A 46 -23.27 -24.02 -11.11
C SER A 46 -24.35 -25.07 -11.48
N ASN A 47 -24.12 -25.87 -12.52
CA ASN A 47 -25.03 -26.94 -12.96
C ASN A 47 -25.08 -28.15 -12.01
N SER A 48 -24.06 -28.35 -11.17
CA SER A 48 -23.94 -29.48 -10.24
C SER A 48 -24.09 -29.08 -8.77
N MET A 49 -24.26 -27.77 -8.48
CA MET A 49 -24.42 -27.25 -7.13
C MET A 49 -25.64 -27.85 -6.40
N GLY A 50 -26.70 -28.20 -7.14
CA GLY A 50 -27.87 -28.86 -6.59
C GLY A 50 -27.57 -30.22 -5.93
N LEU A 51 -26.55 -30.95 -6.39
CA LEU A 51 -26.15 -32.22 -5.78
C LEU A 51 -25.46 -32.02 -4.44
N VAL A 52 -24.59 -31.01 -4.35
CA VAL A 52 -23.90 -30.65 -3.10
C VAL A 52 -24.90 -30.14 -2.07
N LEU A 53 -25.84 -29.28 -2.49
CA LEU A 53 -26.93 -28.81 -1.63
C LEU A 53 -27.81 -29.97 -1.15
N ARG A 54 -28.17 -30.89 -2.05
CA ARG A 54 -28.94 -32.09 -1.68
C ARG A 54 -28.21 -32.93 -0.63
N ALA A 55 -26.91 -33.14 -0.80
CA ALA A 55 -26.08 -33.83 0.19
C ALA A 55 -26.07 -33.11 1.55
N ILE A 56 -25.97 -31.78 1.58
CA ILE A 56 -26.04 -30.99 2.82
C ILE A 56 -27.40 -31.17 3.52
N TYR A 57 -28.50 -31.13 2.77
CA TYR A 57 -29.85 -31.37 3.30
C TYR A 57 -30.04 -32.79 3.82
N ASP A 58 -29.49 -33.79 3.12
CA ASP A 58 -29.63 -35.21 3.48
C ASP A 58 -28.66 -35.61 4.62
N CYS A 59 -27.51 -34.93 4.79
CA CYS A 59 -26.47 -35.26 5.78
C CYS A 59 -26.64 -34.61 7.17
N GLY A 60 -27.51 -33.61 7.39
CA GLY A 60 -27.73 -33.12 8.75
C GLY A 60 -28.32 -31.72 8.95
N ASP A 61 -27.87 -31.03 10.01
CA ASP A 61 -28.39 -29.71 10.44
C ASP A 61 -27.97 -28.59 9.48
N VAL A 62 -28.88 -28.26 8.58
CA VAL A 62 -28.75 -27.13 7.64
C VAL A 62 -28.37 -25.84 8.36
N ASN A 63 -28.89 -25.56 9.56
CA ASN A 63 -28.56 -24.34 10.29
C ASN A 63 -27.09 -24.30 10.71
N LYS A 64 -26.51 -25.45 11.02
CA LYS A 64 -25.07 -25.56 11.34
C LYS A 64 -24.23 -25.25 10.10
N PHE A 65 -24.65 -25.72 8.93
CA PHE A 65 -24.00 -25.38 7.67
C PHE A 65 -24.17 -23.89 7.32
N THR A 66 -25.37 -23.33 7.47
CA THR A 66 -25.63 -21.90 7.23
C THR A 66 -24.73 -21.01 8.09
N ARG A 67 -24.50 -21.35 9.36
CA ARG A 67 -23.54 -20.62 10.22
C ARG A 67 -22.10 -20.71 9.71
N ALA A 68 -21.68 -21.88 9.24
CA ALA A 68 -20.35 -22.07 8.65
C ALA A 68 -20.18 -21.27 7.35
N LEU A 69 -21.21 -21.24 6.50
CA LEU A 69 -21.24 -20.44 5.28
C LEU A 69 -21.16 -18.94 5.58
N GLU A 70 -21.92 -18.44 6.55
CA GLU A 70 -21.86 -17.04 6.98
C GLU A 70 -20.45 -16.67 7.47
N HIS A 71 -19.84 -17.53 8.29
CA HIS A 71 -18.46 -17.33 8.75
C HIS A 71 -17.47 -17.29 7.57
N ARG A 72 -17.62 -18.18 6.59
CA ARG A 72 -16.79 -18.24 5.39
C ARG A 72 -16.93 -16.98 4.53
N ILE A 73 -18.16 -16.48 4.33
CA ILE A 73 -18.44 -15.22 3.63
C ILE A 73 -17.76 -14.06 4.36
N GLN A 74 -17.87 -13.98 5.69
CA GLN A 74 -17.21 -12.93 6.47
C GLN A 74 -15.68 -13.01 6.39
N GLN A 75 -15.12 -14.22 6.38
CA GLN A 75 -13.68 -14.43 6.17
C GLN A 75 -13.24 -13.91 4.79
N TYR A 76 -14.02 -14.19 3.74
CA TYR A 76 -13.74 -13.65 2.41
C TYR A 76 -13.86 -12.14 2.36
N ASN A 77 -14.90 -11.54 2.95
CA ASN A 77 -15.04 -10.09 3.01
C ASN A 77 -13.82 -9.43 3.67
N LYS A 78 -13.35 -9.96 4.81
CA LYS A 78 -12.13 -9.48 5.47
C LYS A 78 -10.88 -9.64 4.59
N ASN A 79 -10.77 -10.74 3.85
CA ASN A 79 -9.63 -10.97 2.97
C ASN A 79 -9.66 -10.03 1.75
N ILE A 80 -10.81 -9.87 1.13
CA ILE A 80 -11.04 -8.94 0.02
C ILE A 80 -10.68 -7.52 0.47
N GLU A 81 -11.22 -7.07 1.61
CA GLU A 81 -10.92 -5.75 2.16
C GLU A 81 -9.42 -5.56 2.41
N ARG A 82 -8.75 -6.57 2.98
CA ARG A 82 -7.30 -6.54 3.22
C ARG A 82 -6.51 -6.39 1.92
N VAL A 83 -6.83 -7.20 0.91
CA VAL A 83 -6.15 -7.19 -0.41
C VAL A 83 -6.40 -5.87 -1.13
N CYS A 84 -7.66 -5.40 -1.16
CA CYS A 84 -8.01 -4.11 -1.75
C CYS A 84 -7.29 -2.95 -1.05
N THR A 85 -7.24 -2.96 0.28
CA THR A 85 -6.54 -1.94 1.07
C THR A 85 -5.05 -1.94 0.79
N PHE A 86 -4.44 -3.13 0.71
CA PHE A 86 -3.02 -3.28 0.40
C PHE A 86 -2.68 -2.69 -0.97
N HIS A 87 -3.37 -3.12 -2.03
CA HIS A 87 -3.09 -2.63 -3.37
C HIS A 87 -3.47 -1.16 -3.57
N TYR A 88 -4.49 -0.65 -2.87
CA TYR A 88 -4.78 0.78 -2.89
C TYR A 88 -3.63 1.60 -2.31
N LYS A 89 -3.03 1.15 -1.19
CA LYS A 89 -1.86 1.81 -0.60
C LYS A 89 -0.66 1.78 -1.56
N GLU A 90 -0.36 0.63 -2.16
CA GLU A 90 0.72 0.49 -3.15
C GLU A 90 0.51 1.42 -4.36
N PHE A 91 -0.73 1.51 -4.85
CA PHE A 91 -1.09 2.41 -5.94
C PHE A 91 -0.84 3.88 -5.57
N VAL A 92 -1.28 4.30 -4.39
CA VAL A 92 -1.07 5.68 -3.90
C VAL A 92 0.41 6.01 -3.76
N GLU A 93 1.22 5.09 -3.22
CA GLU A 93 2.68 5.30 -3.12
C GLU A 93 3.34 5.39 -4.50
N SER A 94 2.94 4.52 -5.44
CA SER A 94 3.43 4.57 -6.83
C SER A 94 3.09 5.90 -7.50
N MET A 95 1.87 6.42 -7.28
CA MET A 95 1.45 7.73 -7.78
C MET A 95 2.27 8.88 -7.19
N LYS A 96 2.61 8.84 -5.89
CA LYS A 96 3.47 9.85 -5.26
C LYS A 96 4.87 9.86 -5.89
N VAL A 97 5.46 8.69 -6.10
CA VAL A 97 6.78 8.56 -6.75
C VAL A 97 6.74 9.13 -8.16
N LEU A 98 5.69 8.86 -8.94
CA LEU A 98 5.54 9.42 -10.29
C LEU A 98 5.40 10.94 -10.28
N LEU A 99 4.69 11.51 -9.30
CA LEU A 99 4.56 12.97 -9.17
C LEU A 99 5.90 13.64 -8.85
N GLU A 100 6.69 13.03 -7.98
CA GLU A 100 8.04 13.52 -7.65
C GLU A 100 8.98 13.39 -8.85
N LEU A 101 8.94 12.27 -9.57
CA LEU A 101 9.72 12.09 -10.80
C LEU A 101 9.40 13.16 -11.83
N ARG A 102 8.11 13.47 -12.03
CA ARG A 102 7.68 14.53 -12.95
C ARG A 102 8.30 15.88 -12.57
N LYS A 103 8.26 16.24 -11.27
CA LYS A 103 8.86 17.48 -10.78
C LYS A 103 10.36 17.54 -11.06
N GLN A 104 11.07 16.44 -10.83
CA GLN A 104 12.50 16.35 -11.11
C GLN A 104 12.80 16.50 -12.61
N CYS A 105 12.00 15.89 -13.48
CA CYS A 105 12.11 16.07 -14.93
C CYS A 105 11.89 17.53 -15.35
N ASP A 106 10.90 18.20 -14.77
CA ASP A 106 10.62 19.62 -15.05
C ASP A 106 11.79 20.51 -14.59
N ASP A 107 12.37 20.25 -13.42
CA ASP A 107 13.55 20.97 -12.92
C ASP A 107 14.75 20.79 -13.85
N ILE A 108 15.02 19.56 -14.32
CA ILE A 108 16.11 19.27 -15.26
C ILE A 108 15.87 19.99 -16.58
N LYS A 109 14.64 19.94 -17.11
CA LYS A 109 14.26 20.63 -18.35
C LYS A 109 14.51 22.13 -18.22
N ASN A 110 14.06 22.76 -17.14
CA ASN A 110 14.23 24.20 -16.93
C ASN A 110 15.72 24.57 -16.84
N LYS A 111 16.52 23.80 -16.09
CA LYS A 111 17.98 24.00 -16.03
C LYS A 111 18.64 23.88 -17.41
N SER A 112 18.24 22.89 -18.21
CA SER A 112 18.75 22.73 -19.56
C SER A 112 18.46 23.94 -20.45
N VAL A 113 17.23 24.48 -20.37
CA VAL A 113 16.86 25.70 -21.10
C VAL A 113 17.67 26.89 -20.63
N THR A 114 17.82 27.08 -19.32
CA THR A 114 18.61 28.18 -18.76
C THR A 114 20.07 28.14 -19.20
N ILE A 115 20.70 26.96 -19.17
CA ILE A 115 22.09 26.79 -19.60
C ILE A 115 22.24 27.08 -21.10
N ASP A 116 21.31 26.61 -21.93
CA ASP A 116 21.31 26.88 -23.37
C ASP A 116 21.21 28.38 -23.67
N GLU A 117 20.32 29.10 -22.98
CA GLU A 117 20.18 30.56 -23.09
C GLU A 117 21.46 31.32 -22.67
N GLU A 118 22.14 30.86 -21.62
CA GLU A 118 23.40 31.42 -21.14
C GLU A 118 24.52 31.21 -22.18
N ILE A 119 24.69 29.99 -22.68
CA ILE A 119 25.67 29.65 -23.71
C ILE A 119 25.45 30.46 -24.98
N GLN A 120 24.20 30.60 -25.44
CA GLN A 120 23.88 31.38 -26.64
C GLN A 120 24.24 32.85 -26.46
N ARG A 121 23.94 33.44 -25.29
CA ARG A 121 24.26 34.83 -24.98
C ARG A 121 25.77 35.08 -24.96
N GLU A 122 26.52 34.23 -24.25
CA GLU A 122 27.98 34.33 -24.19
C GLU A 122 28.61 34.16 -25.58
N SER A 123 28.10 33.22 -26.38
CA SER A 123 28.58 32.98 -27.76
C SER A 123 28.39 34.20 -28.64
N ILE A 124 27.24 34.88 -28.54
CA ILE A 124 26.97 36.12 -29.28
C ILE A 124 27.95 37.22 -28.87
N ASP A 125 28.18 37.39 -27.56
CA ASP A 125 29.08 38.45 -27.06
C ASP A 125 30.54 38.18 -27.43
N ILE A 126 30.99 36.92 -27.41
CA ILE A 126 32.30 36.51 -27.92
C ILE A 126 32.41 36.81 -29.42
N ALA A 127 31.38 36.48 -30.21
CA ALA A 127 31.37 36.75 -31.65
C ALA A 127 31.47 38.25 -31.96
N LYS A 128 30.76 39.10 -31.21
CA LYS A 128 30.87 40.57 -31.34
C LYS A 128 32.28 41.07 -31.03
N LYS A 129 32.87 40.65 -29.90
CA LYS A 129 34.23 41.03 -29.52
C LYS A 129 35.26 40.59 -30.57
N ASN A 130 35.09 39.38 -31.13
CA ASN A 130 35.93 38.88 -32.21
C ASN A 130 35.84 39.79 -33.46
N GLN A 131 34.62 40.17 -33.86
CA GLN A 131 34.42 41.10 -34.98
C GLN A 131 35.04 42.47 -34.73
N GLU A 132 35.00 43.00 -33.50
CA GLU A 132 35.68 44.25 -33.16
C GLU A 132 37.19 44.13 -33.32
N ILE A 133 37.80 43.06 -32.81
CA ILE A 133 39.25 42.81 -32.96
C ILE A 133 39.64 42.75 -34.44
N LEU A 134 38.85 42.08 -35.28
CA LEU A 134 39.10 41.99 -36.71
C LEU A 134 39.04 43.35 -37.43
N LYS A 135 38.32 44.35 -36.92
CA LYS A 135 38.27 45.69 -37.51
C LYS A 135 39.55 46.51 -37.27
N TYR A 136 40.34 46.16 -36.25
CA TYR A 136 41.58 46.85 -35.90
C TYR A 136 42.84 46.14 -36.43
N ARG A 137 42.67 45.12 -37.26
CA ARG A 137 43.75 44.30 -37.81
C ARG A 137 43.81 44.42 -39.34
#